data_AF-A0A662ANY2-F1
#
_entry.id   AF-A0A662ANY2-F1
#
_cell.length_a   1.000
_cell.length_b   1.000
_cell.length_c   1.000
_cell.angle_alpha   90.00
_cell.angle_beta   90.00
_cell.angle_gamma   90.00
#
_symmetry.space_group_name_H-M   'P 1'
#
loop_
_entity.id
_entity.type
_entity.pdbx_description
1 polymer ?
#
loop_
_entity_poly.entity_id
_entity_poly.type
_entity_poly.pdbx_seq_one_letter_code
_entity_poly.pdbx_strand_id
1 'polypeptide(L)'
;MKKTLAILLFVAVSFGTYAQSDNDYVEMMRSVLKTEKKAAIVEAMQLTDAESAPFWELYKEYNDKMYTAQNKRIKAIKDYADNYENLSDEKADEIWNLVLKFKQESAKLQKSYYKKFKKILPTAKAVRYFQVENKIEALIAANLALEIPLVETK
;
A
#
# COMPACT_ATOMS: atom_id res chain seq x y z
N MET A 1 -19.35 -25.32 -18.74
CA MET A 1 -18.78 -24.64 -19.92
C MET A 1 -17.58 -23.85 -19.46
N LYS A 2 -16.39 -24.29 -19.85
CA LYS A 2 -15.09 -23.77 -19.40
C LYS A 2 -14.89 -22.37 -19.98
N LYS A 3 -14.84 -21.34 -19.13
CA LYS A 3 -14.50 -19.97 -19.55
C LYS A 3 -13.01 -19.93 -19.84
N THR A 4 -12.65 -20.04 -21.11
CA THR A 4 -11.27 -19.87 -21.58
C THR A 4 -10.86 -18.42 -21.35
N LEU A 5 -9.85 -18.20 -20.49
CA LEU A 5 -9.12 -16.94 -20.39
C LEU A 5 -8.47 -16.65 -21.75
N ALA A 6 -8.80 -15.51 -22.36
CA ALA A 6 -8.05 -14.98 -23.49
C ALA A 6 -6.83 -14.23 -22.94
N ILE A 7 -5.65 -14.85 -23.07
CA ILE A 7 -4.35 -14.20 -22.89
C ILE A 7 -4.13 -13.32 -24.12
N LEU A 8 -4.16 -12.00 -23.94
CA LEU A 8 -3.74 -11.04 -24.97
C LEU A 8 -2.22 -10.83 -24.84
N LEU A 9 -1.48 -11.56 -25.67
CA LEU A 9 -0.08 -11.28 -25.98
C LEU A 9 -0.03 -10.01 -26.84
N PHE A 10 0.50 -8.91 -26.30
CA PHE A 10 0.87 -7.74 -27.10
C PHE A 10 2.40 -7.65 -27.15
N VAL A 11 2.99 -8.26 -28.19
CA VAL A 11 4.39 -8.06 -28.54
C VAL A 11 4.44 -6.90 -29.53
N ALA A 12 4.80 -5.72 -29.03
CA ALA A 12 5.30 -4.62 -29.83
C ALA A 12 6.62 -4.18 -29.22
N VAL A 13 7.71 -4.51 -29.90
CA VAL A 13 9.05 -4.00 -29.60
C VAL A 13 9.08 -2.53 -29.99
N SER A 14 9.05 -1.66 -28.99
CA SER A 14 9.39 -0.24 -29.13
C SER A 14 10.73 0.00 -28.43
N PHE A 15 11.81 0.04 -29.21
CA PHE A 15 13.07 0.61 -28.74
C PHE A 15 12.90 2.13 -28.60
N GLY A 16 12.89 2.62 -27.36
CA GLY A 16 13.03 4.04 -27.02
C GLY A 16 11.82 4.66 -26.33
N THR A 17 11.83 4.67 -24.99
CA THR A 17 11.72 5.86 -24.14
C THR A 17 11.68 5.43 -22.66
N TYR A 18 12.84 5.31 -22.00
CA TYR A 18 12.89 5.38 -20.53
C TYR A 18 12.77 6.86 -20.14
N ALA A 19 11.56 7.40 -20.21
CA ALA A 19 11.25 8.77 -19.79
C ALA A 19 10.28 8.80 -18.60
N GLN A 20 9.92 7.64 -18.03
CA GLN A 20 9.23 7.59 -16.74
C GLN A 20 10.29 7.66 -15.65
N SER A 21 10.23 8.68 -14.81
CA SER A 21 11.06 8.74 -13.62
C SER A 21 10.65 7.61 -12.66
N ASP A 22 11.54 7.17 -11.76
CA ASP A 22 11.20 6.20 -10.70
C ASP A 22 9.99 6.65 -9.88
N ASN A 23 9.77 7.96 -9.78
CA ASN A 23 8.61 8.53 -9.13
C ASN A 23 7.31 8.25 -9.90
N ASP A 24 7.32 8.34 -11.23
CA ASP A 24 6.14 8.08 -12.07
C ASP A 24 5.76 6.59 -12.01
N TYR A 25 6.74 5.71 -11.97
CA TYR A 25 6.51 4.26 -11.81
C TYR A 25 5.89 3.95 -10.44
N VAL A 26 6.42 4.53 -9.35
CA VAL A 26 5.86 4.37 -8.00
C VAL A 26 4.41 4.85 -7.94
N GLU A 27 4.10 6.00 -8.51
CA GLU A 27 2.73 6.53 -8.52
C GLU A 27 1.79 5.69 -9.39
N MET A 28 2.25 5.16 -10.52
CA MET A 28 1.51 4.20 -11.33
C MET A 28 1.15 2.95 -10.51
N MET A 29 2.13 2.35 -9.83
CA MET A 29 1.91 1.14 -9.02
C MET A 29 0.96 1.39 -7.86
N ARG A 30 1.04 2.54 -7.22
CA ARG A 30 0.06 2.94 -6.21
C ARG A 30 -1.34 3.09 -6.77
N SER A 31 -1.48 3.65 -7.97
CA SER A 31 -2.78 3.79 -8.62
C SER A 31 -3.43 2.44 -8.92
N VAL A 32 -2.64 1.47 -9.42
CA VAL A 32 -3.09 0.08 -9.64
C VAL A 32 -3.51 -0.54 -8.31
N LEU A 33 -2.65 -0.50 -7.29
CA LEU A 33 -2.95 -1.04 -5.96
C LEU A 33 -4.20 -0.40 -5.35
N LYS A 34 -4.41 0.91 -5.51
CA LYS A 34 -5.62 1.61 -5.03
C LYS A 34 -6.88 1.06 -5.69
N THR A 35 -6.81 0.78 -6.98
CA THR A 35 -7.95 0.23 -7.75
C THR A 35 -8.25 -1.20 -7.33
N GLU A 36 -7.24 -2.07 -7.27
CA GLU A 36 -7.40 -3.47 -6.85
C GLU A 36 -7.87 -3.58 -5.40
N LYS A 37 -7.29 -2.78 -4.51
CA LYS A 37 -7.72 -2.66 -3.12
C LYS A 37 -9.19 -2.29 -3.02
N LYS A 38 -9.62 -1.28 -3.77
CA LYS A 38 -11.04 -0.86 -3.76
C LYS A 38 -11.95 -2.00 -4.21
N ALA A 39 -11.57 -2.75 -5.25
CA ALA A 39 -12.33 -3.90 -5.73
C ALA A 39 -12.43 -5.01 -4.67
N ALA A 40 -11.30 -5.37 -4.03
CA ALA A 40 -11.27 -6.36 -2.95
C ALA A 40 -12.15 -5.95 -1.75
N ILE A 41 -12.16 -4.66 -1.41
CA ILE A 41 -13.01 -4.12 -0.34
C ILE A 41 -14.49 -4.18 -0.70
N VAL A 42 -14.87 -3.84 -1.94
CA VAL A 42 -16.25 -3.98 -2.44
C VAL A 42 -16.72 -5.42 -2.29
N GLU A 43 -15.94 -6.38 -2.77
CA GLU A 43 -16.26 -7.81 -2.74
C GLU A 43 -16.41 -8.34 -1.31
N ALA A 44 -15.48 -7.98 -0.42
CA ALA A 44 -15.45 -8.49 0.94
C ALA A 44 -16.49 -7.86 1.87
N MET A 45 -16.80 -6.59 1.70
CA MET A 45 -17.61 -5.86 2.67
C MET A 45 -19.11 -6.09 2.49
N GLN A 46 -19.59 -6.23 1.25
CA GLN A 46 -21.01 -6.43 0.93
C GLN A 46 -21.91 -5.46 1.73
N LEU A 47 -21.61 -4.16 1.61
CA LEU A 47 -22.30 -3.10 2.32
C LEU A 47 -23.74 -2.95 1.83
N THR A 48 -24.65 -2.61 2.75
CA THR A 48 -26.00 -2.19 2.37
C THR A 48 -25.98 -0.76 1.83
N ASP A 49 -27.03 -0.34 1.13
CA ASP A 49 -27.14 1.02 0.59
C ASP A 49 -26.96 2.10 1.68
N ALA A 50 -27.56 1.89 2.86
CA ALA A 50 -27.45 2.78 4.01
C ALA A 50 -26.03 2.86 4.62
N GLU A 51 -25.21 1.82 4.45
CA GLU A 51 -23.84 1.77 4.97
C GLU A 51 -22.82 2.31 3.96
N SER A 52 -23.14 2.23 2.67
CA SER A 52 -22.20 2.46 1.57
C SER A 52 -21.65 3.88 1.55
N ALA A 53 -22.53 4.90 1.53
CA ALA A 53 -22.10 6.30 1.47
C ALA A 53 -21.20 6.71 2.65
N PRO A 54 -21.60 6.54 3.93
CA PRO A 54 -20.73 6.93 5.05
C PRO A 54 -19.45 6.10 5.12
N PHE A 55 -19.49 4.83 4.69
CA PHE A 55 -18.28 4.01 4.62
C PHE A 55 -17.28 4.56 3.60
N TRP A 56 -17.71 4.85 2.38
CA TRP A 56 -16.80 5.29 1.31
C TRP A 56 -16.20 6.67 1.57
N GLU A 57 -16.95 7.55 2.23
CA GLU A 57 -16.44 8.85 2.71
C GLU A 57 -15.29 8.65 3.71
N LEU A 58 -15.53 7.84 4.75
CA LEU A 58 -14.52 7.58 5.79
C LEU A 58 -13.34 6.75 5.27
N TYR A 59 -13.60 5.83 4.32
CA TYR A 59 -12.58 5.08 3.57
C TYR A 59 -11.63 6.02 2.84
N LYS A 60 -12.17 7.02 2.13
CA LYS A 60 -11.35 8.00 1.43
C LYS A 60 -10.46 8.78 2.42
N GLU A 61 -11.05 9.32 3.48
CA GLU A 61 -10.30 10.06 4.52
C GLU A 61 -9.18 9.21 5.13
N TYR A 62 -9.47 7.95 5.45
CA TYR A 62 -8.49 7.01 6.00
C TYR A 62 -7.35 6.73 5.03
N ASN A 63 -7.67 6.41 3.78
CA ASN A 63 -6.68 6.05 2.77
C ASN A 63 -5.79 7.23 2.39
N ASP A 64 -6.34 8.45 2.32
CA ASP A 64 -5.55 9.66 2.06
C ASP A 64 -4.54 9.91 3.20
N LYS A 65 -4.91 9.65 4.46
CA LYS A 65 -3.96 9.77 5.58
C LYS A 65 -2.96 8.61 5.63
N MET A 66 -3.40 7.40 5.31
CA MET A 66 -2.51 6.25 5.24
C MET A 66 -1.47 6.43 4.13
N TYR A 67 -1.87 7.02 3.00
CA TYR A 67 -0.96 7.38 1.91
C TYR A 67 0.20 8.28 2.40
N THR A 68 -0.13 9.31 3.17
CA THR A 68 0.90 10.20 3.76
C THR A 68 1.86 9.46 4.71
N ALA A 69 1.36 8.48 5.48
CA ALA A 69 2.23 7.64 6.30
C ALA A 69 3.12 6.74 5.43
N GLN A 70 2.55 6.10 4.40
CA GLN A 70 3.26 5.21 3.47
C GLN A 70 4.36 5.92 2.68
N ASN A 71 4.26 7.23 2.44
CA ASN A 71 5.33 8.01 1.81
C ASN A 71 6.67 7.92 2.57
N LYS A 72 6.64 7.70 3.89
CA LYS A 72 7.87 7.49 4.68
C LYS A 72 8.51 6.14 4.38
N ARG A 73 7.71 5.08 4.20
CA ARG A 73 8.22 3.77 3.77
C ARG A 73 8.83 3.87 2.36
N ILE A 74 8.16 4.56 1.45
CA ILE A 74 8.66 4.74 0.08
C ILE A 74 9.97 5.52 0.10
N LYS A 75 10.04 6.60 0.89
CA LYS A 75 11.29 7.34 1.07
C LYS A 75 12.39 6.43 1.62
N ALA A 76 12.11 5.62 2.64
CA ALA A 76 13.11 4.70 3.19
C ALA A 76 13.64 3.71 2.12
N ILE A 77 12.75 3.17 1.28
CA ILE A 77 13.15 2.26 0.19
C ILE A 77 14.01 2.98 -0.85
N LYS A 78 13.60 4.19 -1.27
CA LYS A 78 14.37 5.00 -2.23
C LYS A 78 15.74 5.38 -1.68
N ASP A 79 15.77 5.91 -0.46
CA ASP A 79 17.02 6.29 0.22
C ASP A 79 17.96 5.07 0.38
N TYR A 80 17.43 3.86 0.63
CA TYR A 80 18.24 2.65 0.68
C TYR A 80 18.78 2.27 -0.70
N ALA A 81 17.95 2.28 -1.74
CA ALA A 81 18.37 2.00 -3.11
C ALA A 81 19.45 2.98 -3.59
N ASP A 82 19.27 4.28 -3.33
CA ASP A 82 20.20 5.34 -3.73
C ASP A 82 21.57 5.23 -3.03
N ASN A 83 21.63 4.59 -1.85
CA ASN A 83 22.84 4.45 -1.05
C ASN A 83 23.35 3.00 -0.98
N TYR A 84 22.79 2.08 -1.78
CA TYR A 84 23.00 0.64 -1.62
C TYR A 84 24.47 0.22 -1.64
N GLU A 85 25.28 0.79 -2.54
CA GLU A 85 26.69 0.42 -2.69
C GLU A 85 27.61 0.97 -1.58
N ASN A 86 27.19 2.07 -0.93
CA ASN A 86 28.01 2.85 0.01
C ASN A 86 27.14 3.38 1.17
N LEU A 87 26.46 2.47 1.86
CA LEU A 87 25.59 2.82 2.98
C LEU A 87 26.42 3.02 4.26
N SER A 88 26.38 4.22 4.83
CA SER A 88 26.96 4.47 6.15
C SER A 88 26.02 4.04 7.28
N ASP A 89 26.59 3.77 8.46
CA ASP A 89 25.81 3.43 9.66
C ASP A 89 24.79 4.53 10.01
N GLU A 90 25.17 5.81 9.89
CA GLU A 90 24.26 6.93 10.15
C GLU A 90 23.09 6.95 9.17
N LYS A 91 23.36 6.66 7.89
CA LYS A 91 22.32 6.63 6.87
C LYS A 91 21.40 5.42 7.06
N ALA A 92 21.95 4.27 7.46
CA ALA A 92 21.18 3.08 7.80
C ALA A 92 20.22 3.36 8.97
N ASP A 93 20.68 4.04 10.03
CA ASP A 93 19.83 4.45 11.15
C ASP A 93 18.74 5.44 10.73
N GLU A 94 19.05 6.43 9.89
CA GLU A 94 18.07 7.38 9.36
C GLU A 94 16.94 6.66 8.59
N ILE A 95 17.31 5.73 7.70
CA ILE A 95 16.37 4.93 6.90
C ILE A 95 15.50 4.08 7.82
N TRP A 96 16.09 3.39 8.80
CA TRP A 96 15.31 2.58 9.71
C TRP A 96 14.33 3.41 10.56
N ASN A 97 14.75 4.59 10.99
CA ASN A 97 13.89 5.53 11.71
C ASN A 97 12.69 6.00 10.86
N LEU A 98 12.82 6.13 9.53
CA LEU A 98 11.68 6.39 8.64
C LEU A 98 10.69 5.20 8.62
N VAL A 99 11.20 3.97 8.60
CA VAL A 99 10.36 2.75 8.68
C VAL A 99 9.60 2.69 10.01
N LEU A 100 10.27 2.98 11.13
CA LEU A 100 9.64 3.01 12.45
C LEU A 100 8.55 4.09 12.54
N LYS A 101 8.81 5.29 12.01
CA LYS A 101 7.82 6.38 11.93
C LYS A 101 6.59 5.95 11.12
N PHE A 102 6.79 5.33 9.96
CA PHE A 102 5.71 4.76 9.15
C PHE A 102 4.86 3.76 9.95
N LYS A 103 5.50 2.78 10.61
CA LYS A 103 4.79 1.76 11.40
C LYS A 103 3.98 2.39 12.53
N GLN A 104 4.56 3.35 13.24
CA GLN A 104 3.90 4.04 14.35
C GLN A 104 2.68 4.85 13.89
N GLU A 105 2.82 5.64 12.81
CA GLU A 105 1.72 6.43 12.27
C GLU A 105 0.59 5.55 11.72
N SER A 106 0.93 4.48 11.02
CA SER A 106 -0.04 3.53 10.47
C SER A 106 -0.86 2.87 11.57
N ALA A 107 -0.21 2.40 12.64
CA ALA A 107 -0.89 1.80 13.79
C ALA A 107 -1.81 2.82 14.51
N LYS A 108 -1.36 4.07 14.65
CA LYS A 108 -2.18 5.16 15.23
C LYS A 108 -3.43 5.44 14.37
N LEU A 109 -3.25 5.52 13.05
CA LEU A 109 -4.36 5.71 12.11
C LEU A 109 -5.34 4.53 12.19
N GLN A 110 -4.85 3.29 12.13
CA GLN A 110 -5.69 2.09 12.24
C GLN A 110 -6.53 2.11 13.52
N LYS A 111 -5.91 2.40 14.68
CA LYS A 111 -6.61 2.51 15.97
C LYS A 111 -7.68 3.60 15.98
N SER A 112 -7.36 4.77 15.45
CA SER A 112 -8.29 5.91 15.40
C SER A 112 -9.47 5.64 14.47
N TYR A 113 -9.20 5.16 13.27
CA TYR A 113 -10.23 4.91 12.26
C TYR A 113 -11.06 3.69 12.58
N TYR A 114 -10.52 2.66 13.23
CA TYR A 114 -11.33 1.55 13.72
C TYR A 114 -12.46 2.04 14.65
N LYS A 115 -12.16 2.97 15.56
CA LYS A 115 -13.19 3.61 16.39
C LYS A 115 -14.20 4.40 15.57
N LYS A 116 -13.78 5.10 14.51
CA LYS A 116 -14.68 5.85 13.62
C LYS A 116 -15.58 4.92 12.79
N PHE A 117 -15.03 3.88 12.17
CA PHE A 117 -15.79 2.91 11.38
C PHE A 117 -16.83 2.17 12.23
N LYS A 118 -16.51 1.83 13.48
CA LYS A 118 -17.47 1.24 14.42
C LYS A 118 -18.69 2.11 14.74
N LYS A 119 -18.63 3.43 14.50
CA LYS A 119 -19.78 4.32 14.71
C LYS A 119 -20.75 4.29 13.54
N ILE A 120 -20.28 3.94 12.35
CA ILE A 120 -21.06 3.96 11.10
C ILE A 120 -21.39 2.56 10.56
N LEU A 121 -20.78 1.52 11.13
CA LEU A 121 -20.97 0.13 10.74
C LEU A 121 -21.22 -0.77 11.96
N PRO A 122 -21.93 -1.90 11.78
CA PRO A 122 -21.88 -3.01 12.73
C PRO A 122 -20.42 -3.40 13.03
N THR A 123 -20.12 -3.68 14.30
CA THR A 123 -18.74 -3.96 14.75
C THR A 123 -18.08 -5.08 13.93
N ALA A 124 -18.81 -6.13 13.58
CA ALA A 124 -18.29 -7.23 12.77
C ALA A 124 -17.82 -6.78 11.37
N LYS A 125 -18.56 -5.86 10.71
CA LYS A 125 -18.16 -5.30 9.42
C LYS A 125 -16.97 -4.35 9.55
N ALA A 126 -16.92 -3.54 10.61
CA ALA A 126 -15.74 -2.73 10.90
C ALA A 126 -14.48 -3.60 11.11
N VAL A 127 -14.59 -4.71 11.85
CA VAL A 127 -13.48 -5.68 12.00
C VAL A 127 -13.10 -6.30 10.65
N ARG A 128 -14.09 -6.74 9.86
CA ARG A 128 -13.85 -7.33 8.53
C ARG A 128 -13.08 -6.38 7.63
N TYR A 129 -13.43 -5.10 7.60
CA TYR A 129 -12.71 -4.08 6.83
C TYR A 129 -11.22 -4.07 7.18
N PHE A 130 -10.87 -3.99 8.47
CA PHE A 130 -9.47 -4.00 8.89
C PHE A 130 -8.77 -5.35 8.70
N GLN A 131 -9.50 -6.47 8.69
CA GLN A 131 -8.93 -7.76 8.28
C GLN A 131 -8.52 -7.75 6.80
N VAL A 132 -9.32 -7.17 5.91
CA VAL A 132 -8.98 -7.04 4.49
C VAL A 132 -7.79 -6.10 4.31
N GLU A 133 -7.80 -4.93 4.96
CA GLU A 133 -6.66 -4.00 4.97
C GLU A 133 -5.35 -4.70 5.39
N ASN A 134 -5.38 -5.46 6.48
CA ASN A 134 -4.21 -6.16 7.00
C ASN A 134 -3.73 -7.27 6.06
N LYS A 135 -4.64 -7.97 5.36
CA LYS A 135 -4.27 -8.99 4.37
C LYS A 135 -3.53 -8.36 3.18
N ILE A 136 -4.04 -7.23 2.69
CA ILE A 136 -3.40 -6.50 1.58
C ILE A 136 -2.04 -5.98 2.01
N GLU A 137 -1.94 -5.37 3.19
CA GLU A 137 -0.66 -4.89 3.73
C GLU A 137 0.35 -6.03 3.94
N ALA A 138 -0.09 -7.21 4.39
CA ALA A 138 0.77 -8.37 4.54
C ALA A 138 1.35 -8.86 3.21
N LEU A 139 0.55 -8.87 2.14
CA LEU A 139 1.01 -9.22 0.79
C LEU A 139 2.02 -8.21 0.26
N ILE A 140 1.77 -6.91 0.45
CA ILE A 140 2.71 -5.85 0.08
C ILE A 140 4.02 -6.01 0.87
N ALA A 141 3.94 -6.22 2.19
CA ALA A 141 5.11 -6.41 3.03
C ALA A 141 5.93 -7.65 2.63
N ALA A 142 5.26 -8.75 2.27
CA ALA A 142 5.92 -9.96 1.78
C ALA A 142 6.65 -9.71 0.45
N ASN A 143 6.02 -9.03 -0.51
CA ASN A 143 6.66 -8.67 -1.77
C ASN A 143 7.87 -7.77 -1.53
N LEU A 144 7.75 -6.74 -0.68
CA LEU A 144 8.88 -5.87 -0.33
C LEU A 144 10.02 -6.64 0.35
N ALA A 145 9.71 -7.60 1.22
CA ALA A 145 10.72 -8.39 1.91
C ALA A 145 11.49 -9.33 0.97
N LEU A 146 10.89 -9.75 -0.14
CA LEU A 146 11.54 -10.56 -1.17
C LEU A 146 12.48 -9.73 -2.06
N GLU A 147 12.10 -8.47 -2.32
CA GLU A 147 12.84 -7.58 -3.24
C GLU A 147 13.94 -6.77 -2.54
N ILE A 148 13.75 -6.41 -1.26
CA ILE A 148 14.68 -5.55 -0.53
C ILE A 148 15.78 -6.43 0.10
N PRO A 149 17.06 -6.30 -0.33
CA PRO A 149 18.16 -7.03 0.28
C PRO A 149 18.43 -6.57 1.73
N LEU A 150 19.18 -7.40 2.46
CA LEU A 150 19.64 -7.03 3.81
C LEU A 150 20.72 -5.96 3.72
N VAL A 151 20.79 -5.11 4.74
CA VAL A 151 21.86 -4.12 4.89
C VAL A 151 23.20 -4.83 5.07
N GLU A 152 24.18 -4.48 4.24
CA GLU A 152 25.60 -4.74 4.44
C GLU A 152 26.28 -3.39 4.62
N THR A 153 26.85 -3.13 5.80
CA THR A 153 27.68 -1.93 6.01
C THR A 153 29.15 -2.29 5.73
N LYS A 154 29.88 -1.38 5.10
CA LYS A 154 31.33 -1.53 4.86
C LYS A 154 32.13 -1.05 6.05
#